data_AF-A0A953F243-F1
#
_entry.id   AF-A0A953F243-F1
#
_cell.length_a   1.000
_cell.length_b   1.000
_cell.length_c   1.000
_cell.angle_alpha   90.00
_cell.angle_beta   90.00
_cell.angle_gamma   90.00
#
_symmetry.space_group_name_H-M   'P 1'
#
loop_
_entity.id
_entity.type
_entity.pdbx_description
1 polymer ?
#
loop_
_entity_poly.entity_id
_entity_poly.type
_entity_poly.pdbx_seq_one_letter_code
_entity_poly.pdbx_strand_id
1 'polypeptide(L)'
;MKKSVLNFTVFFAVVFTACSTEESKEQQKENTDSLTVQQDSTMAEVERYFTWEKISEADYKKVDAPYDTPPSDVENEEDFYKSHFNGRVSRKDSLTLQIHTEKGDFYLKDQRDDMLDEYLVHVFFGIQGDLALVKKYYYEGMGFEFYDLNTGDHHDCYGYPVLSPDAKLLMASGADLTAMYSFNGLVLFKREKEKWVKAWELELSHWEPYGLRWENSNTIVLKRSWPSHLENRPEPDYLRLKLK
;
A
#
# COMPACT_ATOMS: atom_id res chain seq x y z
N MET A 1 84.38 -34.26 -29.75
CA MET A 1 84.86 -33.39 -28.65
C MET A 1 83.67 -32.85 -27.90
N LYS A 2 83.58 -33.13 -26.59
CA LYS A 2 82.54 -32.63 -25.69
C LYS A 2 82.76 -31.13 -25.42
N LYS A 3 81.71 -30.31 -25.53
CA LYS A 3 81.53 -29.10 -24.71
C LYS A 3 80.04 -28.89 -24.41
N SER A 4 79.75 -28.80 -23.12
CA SER A 4 78.49 -28.45 -22.49
C SER A 4 78.36 -26.93 -22.33
N VAL A 5 77.15 -26.37 -22.50
CA VAL A 5 76.74 -25.06 -21.95
C VAL A 5 75.22 -25.18 -21.68
N LEU A 6 74.80 -25.42 -20.43
CA LEU A 6 74.43 -24.46 -19.37
C LEU A 6 73.07 -23.77 -19.63
N ASN A 7 72.00 -24.34 -19.05
CA ASN A 7 70.67 -23.74 -18.97
C ASN A 7 70.65 -22.67 -17.86
N PHE A 8 70.19 -21.46 -18.19
CA PHE A 8 69.93 -20.39 -17.24
C PHE A 8 68.42 -20.26 -17.05
N THR A 9 67.91 -20.64 -15.89
CA THR A 9 66.51 -20.40 -15.48
C THR A 9 66.48 -19.11 -14.68
N VAL A 10 65.82 -18.07 -15.20
CA VAL A 10 65.57 -16.82 -14.50
C VAL A 10 64.24 -16.93 -13.75
N PHE A 11 64.29 -16.86 -12.42
CA PHE A 11 63.11 -16.70 -11.57
C PHE A 11 62.74 -15.21 -11.52
N PHE A 12 61.58 -14.83 -12.06
CA PHE A 12 60.96 -13.53 -11.81
C PHE A 12 60.13 -13.63 -10.53
N ALA A 13 60.60 -13.01 -9.44
CA ALA A 13 59.78 -12.78 -8.26
C ALA A 13 59.01 -11.47 -8.46
N VAL A 14 57.70 -11.58 -8.76
CA VAL A 14 56.80 -10.43 -8.74
C VAL A 14 56.36 -10.21 -7.28
N VAL A 15 56.88 -9.16 -6.66
CA VAL A 15 56.38 -8.68 -5.37
C VAL A 15 55.11 -7.87 -5.66
N PHE A 16 53.94 -8.45 -5.42
CA PHE A 16 52.70 -7.69 -5.34
C PHE A 16 52.66 -6.98 -3.99
N THR A 17 52.94 -5.68 -3.99
CA THR A 17 52.62 -4.81 -2.86
C THR A 17 51.11 -4.63 -2.84
N ALA A 18 50.43 -5.29 -1.91
CA ALA A 18 49.01 -5.06 -1.64
C ALA A 18 48.85 -3.72 -0.91
N CYS A 19 48.73 -2.63 -1.65
CA CYS A 19 48.02 -1.43 -1.19
C CYS A 19 46.55 -1.61 -1.58
N SER A 20 45.76 -2.19 -0.69
CA SER A 20 44.31 -2.02 -0.74
C SER A 20 43.80 -1.73 0.66
N THR A 21 42.69 -1.01 0.72
CA THR A 21 41.85 -0.67 1.90
C THR A 21 41.99 0.71 2.53
N GLU A 22 41.84 1.78 1.74
CA GLU A 22 41.22 3.03 2.26
C GLU A 22 40.11 3.57 1.34
N GLU A 23 40.32 3.65 0.01
CA GLU A 23 39.31 4.17 -0.94
C GLU A 23 37.97 3.40 -0.94
N SER A 24 38.01 2.07 -0.74
CA SER A 24 36.78 1.27 -0.74
C SER A 24 35.91 1.49 0.50
N LYS A 25 36.48 2.00 1.61
CA LYS A 25 35.72 2.29 2.84
C LYS A 25 35.11 3.69 2.80
N GLU A 26 35.78 4.66 2.18
CA GLU A 26 35.22 6.01 1.98
C GLU A 26 34.03 5.98 1.02
N GLN A 27 34.12 5.32 -0.14
CA GLN A 27 32.99 5.21 -1.06
C GLN A 27 31.79 4.46 -0.45
N GLN A 28 32.05 3.44 0.37
CA GLN A 28 30.97 2.70 1.04
C GLN A 28 30.32 3.53 2.16
N LYS A 29 31.11 4.33 2.88
CA LYS A 29 30.62 5.24 3.92
C LYS A 29 29.85 6.42 3.34
N GLU A 30 30.33 7.01 2.24
CA GLU A 30 29.70 8.14 1.55
C GLU A 30 28.38 7.72 0.87
N ASN A 31 28.29 6.51 0.32
CA ASN A 31 27.02 5.93 -0.14
C ASN A 31 26.06 5.62 1.02
N THR A 32 26.56 5.14 2.16
CA THR A 32 25.70 4.82 3.31
C THR A 32 25.16 6.08 3.98
N ASP A 33 26.00 7.11 4.14
CA ASP A 33 25.60 8.39 4.73
C ASP A 33 24.63 9.15 3.80
N SER A 34 24.84 9.15 2.48
CA SER A 34 23.92 9.78 1.52
C SER A 34 22.56 9.07 1.44
N LEU A 35 22.54 7.72 1.45
CA LEU A 35 21.29 6.95 1.53
C LEU A 35 20.55 7.20 2.86
N THR A 36 21.27 7.34 3.98
CA THR A 36 20.68 7.58 5.30
C THR A 36 20.09 9.00 5.40
N VAL A 37 20.81 10.02 4.92
CA VAL A 37 20.33 11.41 4.86
C VAL A 37 19.14 11.57 3.92
N GLN A 38 19.12 10.84 2.80
CA GLN A 38 17.98 10.82 1.88
C GLN A 38 16.78 10.06 2.46
N GLN A 39 17.00 9.04 3.31
CA GLN A 39 15.94 8.28 3.96
C GLN A 39 15.26 9.07 5.09
N ASP A 40 16.01 9.90 5.83
CA ASP A 40 15.46 10.73 6.92
C ASP A 40 14.59 11.90 6.41
N SER A 41 14.86 12.46 5.22
CA SER A 41 14.00 13.51 4.64
C SER A 41 12.63 12.98 4.17
N THR A 42 12.53 11.69 3.82
CA THR A 42 11.28 11.08 3.32
C THR A 42 10.16 10.94 4.37
N MET A 43 10.49 11.10 5.65
CA MET A 43 9.52 10.90 6.74
C MET A 43 9.01 12.21 7.35
N ALA A 44 9.56 13.37 6.94
CA ALA A 44 9.16 14.66 7.47
C ALA A 44 7.65 14.95 7.26
N GLU A 45 7.08 14.53 6.13
CA GLU A 45 5.65 14.68 5.82
C GLU A 45 4.79 13.84 6.78
N VAL A 46 5.25 12.63 7.10
CA VAL A 46 4.58 11.66 8.00
C VAL A 46 4.60 12.14 9.44
N GLU A 47 5.73 12.71 9.86
CA GLU A 47 5.95 13.19 11.23
C GLU A 47 4.99 14.29 11.66
N ARG A 48 4.33 14.98 10.72
CA ARG A 48 3.25 15.91 11.05
C ARG A 48 2.07 15.24 11.77
N TYR A 49 1.77 13.99 11.42
CA TYR A 49 0.57 13.27 11.88
C TYR A 49 0.91 12.07 12.77
N PHE A 50 2.12 11.53 12.65
CA PHE A 50 2.52 10.29 13.32
C PHE A 50 3.84 10.41 14.06
N THR A 51 4.01 9.59 15.09
CA THR A 51 5.32 9.06 15.48
C THR A 51 5.54 7.74 14.76
N TRP A 52 6.76 7.39 14.37
CA TRP A 52 7.02 6.21 13.56
C TRP A 52 8.26 5.44 14.01
N GLU A 53 8.28 4.15 13.70
CA GLU A 53 9.46 3.30 13.81
C GLU A 53 9.47 2.25 12.69
N LYS A 54 10.66 1.77 12.31
CA LYS A 54 10.78 0.59 11.44
C LYS A 54 10.48 -0.68 12.24
N ILE A 55 9.78 -1.62 11.61
CA ILE A 55 9.48 -2.94 12.19
C ILE A 55 9.93 -4.06 11.26
N SER A 56 10.03 -5.27 11.79
CA SER A 56 10.30 -6.45 10.97
C SER A 56 9.06 -6.87 10.18
N GLU A 57 9.26 -7.58 9.06
CA GLU A 57 8.15 -8.22 8.33
C GLU A 57 7.39 -9.20 9.22
N ALA A 58 8.09 -9.90 10.12
CA ALA A 58 7.48 -10.82 11.07
C ALA A 58 6.52 -10.10 12.03
N ASP A 59 6.87 -8.89 12.49
CA ASP A 59 5.99 -8.08 13.33
C ASP A 59 4.80 -7.52 12.54
N TYR A 60 5.03 -7.06 11.31
CA TYR A 60 3.94 -6.65 10.41
C TYR A 60 2.93 -7.79 10.19
N LYS A 61 3.41 -9.02 10.00
CA LYS A 61 2.56 -10.21 9.78
C LYS A 61 1.82 -10.70 11.03
N LYS A 62 2.21 -10.26 12.25
CA LYS A 62 1.46 -10.56 13.48
C LYS A 62 0.18 -9.73 13.59
N VAL A 63 0.09 -8.60 12.90
CA VAL A 63 -1.12 -7.79 12.85
C VAL A 63 -2.04 -8.40 11.79
N ASP A 64 -3.26 -8.74 12.19
CA ASP A 64 -4.22 -9.38 11.31
C ASP A 64 -4.45 -8.54 10.05
N ALA A 65 -4.50 -9.23 8.89
CA ALA A 65 -4.93 -8.57 7.68
C ALA A 65 -6.36 -8.07 7.89
N PRO A 66 -6.71 -6.88 7.39
CA PRO A 66 -8.00 -6.29 7.73
C PRO A 66 -9.20 -7.01 7.10
N TYR A 67 -8.96 -8.04 6.26
CA TYR A 67 -9.98 -8.78 5.52
C TYR A 67 -9.52 -10.20 5.24
N ASP A 68 -10.50 -11.11 5.22
CA ASP A 68 -10.47 -12.25 4.32
C ASP A 68 -10.88 -11.74 2.94
N THR A 69 -9.97 -11.81 1.96
CA THR A 69 -10.32 -11.45 0.58
C THR A 69 -11.46 -12.37 0.13
N PRO A 70 -12.56 -11.86 -0.45
CA PRO A 70 -13.52 -12.75 -1.09
C PRO A 70 -12.77 -13.67 -2.05
N PRO A 71 -13.06 -14.98 -2.09
CA PRO A 71 -12.38 -15.87 -3.02
C PRO A 71 -12.42 -15.26 -4.43
N SER A 72 -11.31 -15.28 -5.16
CA SER A 72 -11.31 -14.85 -6.57
C SER A 72 -12.25 -15.69 -7.45
N ASP A 73 -12.62 -16.87 -6.94
CA ASP A 73 -13.28 -17.95 -7.67
C ASP A 73 -14.69 -18.22 -7.11
N VAL A 74 -15.39 -17.19 -6.62
CA VAL A 74 -16.81 -17.39 -6.27
C VAL A 74 -17.60 -17.57 -7.57
N GLU A 75 -17.87 -18.84 -7.92
CA GLU A 75 -18.67 -19.22 -9.11
C GLU A 75 -20.06 -18.54 -9.12
N ASN A 76 -20.57 -18.13 -7.95
CA ASN A 76 -21.79 -17.34 -7.82
C ASN A 76 -21.63 -16.18 -6.81
N GLU A 77 -21.15 -15.04 -7.30
CA GLU A 77 -20.98 -13.77 -6.56
C GLU A 77 -22.27 -13.37 -5.80
N GLU A 78 -23.45 -13.62 -6.39
CA GLU A 78 -24.74 -13.23 -5.84
C GLU A 78 -25.13 -14.07 -4.61
N ASP A 79 -24.95 -15.39 -4.67
CA ASP A 79 -25.21 -16.29 -3.54
C ASP A 79 -24.26 -16.01 -2.38
N PHE A 80 -22.99 -15.73 -2.70
CA PHE A 80 -21.99 -15.36 -1.69
C PHE A 80 -22.39 -14.08 -0.97
N TYR A 81 -22.81 -13.03 -1.69
CA TYR A 81 -23.22 -11.78 -1.06
C TYR A 81 -24.44 -11.95 -0.16
N LYS A 82 -25.46 -12.67 -0.65
CA LYS A 82 -26.69 -12.90 0.11
C LYS A 82 -26.43 -13.69 1.39
N SER A 83 -25.61 -14.74 1.34
CA SER A 83 -25.36 -15.60 2.51
C SER A 83 -24.41 -14.97 3.53
N HIS A 84 -23.42 -14.18 3.09
CA HIS A 84 -22.37 -13.66 3.98
C HIS A 84 -22.70 -12.28 4.58
N PHE A 85 -23.56 -11.49 3.92
CA PHE A 85 -23.86 -10.12 4.35
C PHE A 85 -25.33 -9.91 4.72
N ASN A 86 -26.06 -10.99 5.03
CA ASN A 86 -27.45 -10.96 5.50
C ASN A 86 -28.38 -10.12 4.59
N GLY A 87 -28.17 -10.20 3.27
CA GLY A 87 -28.91 -9.43 2.28
C GLY A 87 -28.64 -7.92 2.27
N ARG A 88 -27.64 -7.40 3.00
CA ARG A 88 -27.23 -5.98 2.94
C ARG A 88 -26.64 -5.59 1.59
N VAL A 89 -26.12 -6.55 0.85
CA VAL A 89 -25.53 -6.34 -0.47
C VAL A 89 -26.04 -7.42 -1.41
N SER A 90 -26.39 -7.02 -2.63
CA SER A 90 -26.83 -7.93 -3.68
C SER A 90 -26.56 -7.33 -5.06
N ARG A 91 -26.66 -8.12 -6.12
CA ARG A 91 -26.79 -7.59 -7.48
C ARG A 91 -28.25 -7.61 -7.88
N LYS A 92 -28.76 -6.48 -8.38
CA LYS A 92 -30.13 -6.37 -8.93
C LYS A 92 -30.21 -6.99 -10.32
N ASP A 93 -29.12 -6.85 -11.07
CA ASP A 93 -28.89 -7.43 -12.39
C ASP A 93 -27.37 -7.54 -12.62
N SER A 94 -26.95 -7.97 -13.81
CA SER A 94 -25.53 -8.18 -14.13
C SER A 94 -24.66 -6.92 -14.09
N LEU A 95 -25.26 -5.72 -14.06
CA LEU A 95 -24.56 -4.43 -14.12
C LEU A 95 -24.84 -3.54 -12.91
N THR A 96 -25.74 -3.92 -12.01
CA THR A 96 -26.16 -3.05 -10.90
C THR A 96 -25.91 -3.71 -9.56
N LEU A 97 -24.89 -3.23 -8.85
CA LEU A 97 -24.65 -3.56 -7.45
C LEU A 97 -25.59 -2.74 -6.56
N GLN A 98 -26.27 -3.41 -5.63
CA GLN A 98 -27.19 -2.81 -4.68
C GLN A 98 -26.65 -2.92 -3.27
N ILE A 99 -26.64 -1.81 -2.55
CA ILE A 99 -26.25 -1.73 -1.13
C ILE A 99 -27.44 -1.21 -0.34
N HIS A 100 -27.93 -2.00 0.61
CA HIS A 100 -29.06 -1.69 1.45
C HIS A 100 -28.61 -1.05 2.76
N THR A 101 -28.99 0.21 2.97
CA THR A 101 -28.76 0.94 4.23
C THR A 101 -30.08 1.18 4.97
N GLU A 102 -30.03 1.51 6.25
CA GLU A 102 -31.21 1.88 7.04
C GLU A 102 -31.92 3.15 6.53
N LYS A 103 -31.24 3.96 5.71
CA LYS A 103 -31.79 5.20 5.12
C LYS A 103 -32.22 5.04 3.67
N GLY A 104 -32.00 3.88 3.07
CA GLY A 104 -32.35 3.57 1.69
C GLY A 104 -31.26 2.81 0.95
N ASP A 105 -31.54 2.51 -0.31
CA ASP A 105 -30.67 1.69 -1.14
C ASP A 105 -29.80 2.54 -2.06
N PHE A 106 -28.54 2.14 -2.22
CA PHE A 106 -27.66 2.60 -3.28
C PHE A 106 -27.69 1.63 -4.44
N TYR A 107 -27.69 2.17 -5.66
CA TYR A 107 -27.65 1.41 -6.91
C TYR A 107 -26.44 1.87 -7.72
N LEU A 108 -25.39 1.06 -7.71
CA LEU A 108 -24.12 1.34 -8.37
C LEU A 108 -24.10 0.63 -9.71
N LYS A 109 -24.19 1.42 -10.78
CA LYS A 109 -24.33 0.91 -12.14
C LYS A 109 -22.97 0.87 -12.83
N ASP A 110 -22.59 -0.30 -13.29
CA ASP A 110 -21.42 -0.51 -14.13
C ASP A 110 -21.60 0.15 -15.50
N GLN A 111 -20.52 0.72 -16.01
CA GLN A 111 -20.35 1.22 -17.37
C GLN A 111 -19.22 0.41 -18.01
N ARG A 112 -19.58 -0.51 -18.91
CA ARG A 112 -18.63 -1.40 -19.60
C ARG A 112 -18.58 -1.09 -21.09
N ASP A 113 -18.69 0.19 -21.45
CA ASP A 113 -18.54 0.59 -22.84
C ASP A 113 -17.05 0.75 -23.16
N ASP A 114 -16.51 -0.23 -23.87
CA ASP A 114 -15.11 -0.33 -24.26
C ASP A 114 -14.65 0.82 -25.17
N MET A 115 -15.58 1.62 -25.70
CA MET A 115 -15.33 2.65 -26.70
C MET A 115 -15.25 4.07 -26.13
N LEU A 116 -15.47 4.25 -24.82
CA LEU A 116 -15.48 5.55 -24.15
C LEU A 116 -14.54 5.55 -22.93
N ASP A 117 -14.03 6.73 -22.57
CA ASP A 117 -13.25 6.98 -21.34
C ASP A 117 -14.07 6.79 -20.04
N GLU A 118 -15.25 6.16 -20.14
CA GLU A 118 -16.26 6.00 -19.08
C GLU A 118 -16.29 4.57 -18.51
N TYR A 119 -15.27 3.73 -18.75
CA TYR A 119 -15.22 2.40 -18.13
C TYR A 119 -15.23 2.52 -16.60
N LEU A 120 -16.25 1.94 -15.97
CA LEU A 120 -16.44 1.92 -14.52
C LEU A 120 -17.11 0.61 -14.10
N VAL A 121 -16.42 -0.19 -13.30
CA VAL A 121 -17.00 -1.42 -12.71
C VAL A 121 -16.91 -1.35 -11.19
N HIS A 122 -18.04 -1.62 -10.53
CA HIS A 122 -18.14 -1.71 -9.08
C HIS A 122 -18.03 -3.17 -8.63
N VAL A 123 -17.08 -3.42 -7.75
CA VAL A 123 -16.86 -4.71 -7.12
C VAL A 123 -16.98 -4.54 -5.62
N PHE A 124 -17.96 -5.20 -5.03
CA PHE A 124 -18.11 -5.19 -3.59
C PHE A 124 -16.96 -5.97 -2.96
N PHE A 125 -16.32 -5.36 -1.96
CA PHE A 125 -15.07 -5.86 -1.38
C PHE A 125 -15.26 -6.44 0.03
N GLY A 126 -16.35 -6.10 0.72
CA GLY A 126 -16.66 -6.62 2.05
C GLY A 126 -17.37 -5.62 2.94
N ILE A 127 -17.69 -6.05 4.16
CA ILE A 127 -18.19 -5.17 5.23
C ILE A 127 -17.17 -5.11 6.37
N GLN A 128 -16.90 -3.90 6.87
CA GLN A 128 -16.17 -3.68 8.12
C GLN A 128 -17.02 -2.89 9.11
N GLY A 129 -17.37 -3.52 10.23
CA GLY A 129 -18.34 -2.94 11.16
C GLY A 129 -19.65 -2.63 10.44
N ASP A 130 -20.01 -1.35 10.37
CA ASP A 130 -21.21 -0.88 9.66
C ASP A 130 -20.92 -0.36 8.25
N LEU A 131 -19.72 -0.58 7.70
CA LEU A 131 -19.31 -0.02 6.42
C LEU A 131 -19.30 -1.08 5.33
N ALA A 132 -20.09 -0.89 4.28
CA ALA A 132 -19.90 -1.62 3.03
C ALA A 132 -18.81 -0.96 2.19
N LEU A 133 -17.88 -1.75 1.67
CA LEU A 133 -16.74 -1.28 0.91
C LEU A 133 -16.86 -1.73 -0.54
N VAL A 134 -16.60 -0.82 -1.46
CA VAL A 134 -16.65 -1.08 -2.88
C VAL A 134 -15.35 -0.61 -3.51
N LYS A 135 -14.81 -1.46 -4.38
CA LYS A 135 -13.71 -1.12 -5.27
C LYS A 135 -14.28 -0.70 -6.61
N LYS A 136 -13.76 0.39 -7.15
CA LYS A 136 -14.04 0.87 -8.50
C LYS A 136 -12.88 0.54 -9.40
N TYR A 137 -13.17 -0.01 -10.57
CA TYR A 137 -12.20 -0.21 -11.64
C TYR A 137 -12.50 0.76 -12.77
N TYR A 138 -11.49 1.52 -13.15
CA TYR A 138 -11.45 2.37 -14.32
C TYR A 138 -10.58 1.71 -15.40
N TYR A 139 -10.60 2.26 -16.62
CA TYR A 139 -9.76 1.73 -17.72
C TYR A 139 -8.27 1.72 -17.35
N GLU A 140 -7.77 2.81 -16.76
CA GLU A 140 -6.35 2.98 -16.38
C GLU A 140 -6.14 3.11 -14.86
N GLY A 141 -7.08 2.65 -14.05
CA GLY A 141 -6.97 2.88 -12.62
C GLY A 141 -7.98 2.14 -11.77
N MET A 142 -7.89 2.40 -10.47
CA MET A 142 -8.86 1.93 -9.51
C MET A 142 -9.10 3.00 -8.45
N GLY A 143 -10.27 2.94 -7.85
CA GLY A 143 -10.63 3.73 -6.69
C GLY A 143 -11.35 2.87 -5.68
N PHE A 144 -11.68 3.45 -4.54
CA PHE A 144 -12.47 2.82 -3.51
C PHE A 144 -13.54 3.77 -3.03
N GLU A 145 -14.55 3.21 -2.41
CA GLU A 145 -15.60 3.96 -1.75
C GLU A 145 -16.13 3.12 -0.59
N PHE A 146 -16.71 3.80 0.40
CA PHE A 146 -17.40 3.14 1.49
C PHE A 146 -18.74 3.79 1.76
N TYR A 147 -19.67 2.97 2.24
CA TYR A 147 -21.05 3.32 2.55
C TYR A 147 -21.35 2.93 3.99
N ASP A 148 -21.78 3.87 4.82
CA ASP A 148 -22.29 3.58 6.16
C ASP A 148 -23.70 2.99 6.04
N LEU A 149 -23.84 1.73 6.45
CA LEU A 149 -25.06 0.96 6.34
C LEU A 149 -26.16 1.45 7.29
N ASN A 150 -25.83 2.25 8.29
CA ASN A 150 -26.79 2.78 9.27
C ASN A 150 -27.25 4.19 8.91
N THR A 151 -26.36 5.03 8.37
CA THR A 151 -26.68 6.43 8.07
C THR A 151 -26.92 6.71 6.60
N GLY A 152 -26.48 5.81 5.70
CA GLY A 152 -26.47 6.06 4.27
C GLY A 152 -25.46 7.14 3.84
N ASP A 153 -24.56 7.56 4.71
CA ASP A 153 -23.45 8.42 4.30
C ASP A 153 -22.44 7.60 3.47
N HIS A 154 -21.85 8.20 2.43
CA HIS A 154 -20.87 7.54 1.57
C HIS A 154 -19.74 8.48 1.18
N HIS A 155 -18.58 7.91 0.89
CA HIS A 155 -17.37 8.66 0.58
C HIS A 155 -16.50 7.94 -0.44
N ASP A 156 -15.97 8.72 -1.38
CA ASP A 156 -14.88 8.31 -2.25
C ASP A 156 -13.56 8.26 -1.48
N CYS A 157 -12.77 7.23 -1.77
CA CYS A 157 -11.43 7.00 -1.24
C CYS A 157 -10.50 6.67 -2.39
N TYR A 158 -9.37 7.36 -2.47
CA TYR A 158 -8.37 7.03 -3.49
C TYR A 158 -7.57 5.77 -3.18
N GLY A 159 -7.66 5.30 -1.95
CA GLY A 159 -6.90 4.17 -1.44
C GLY A 159 -7.78 3.17 -0.72
N TYR A 160 -7.20 2.02 -0.42
CA TYR A 160 -7.89 0.92 0.24
C TYR A 160 -8.28 1.30 1.67
N PRO A 161 -9.59 1.44 2.00
CA PRO A 161 -10.02 1.89 3.33
C PRO A 161 -9.91 0.75 4.35
N VAL A 162 -9.54 1.08 5.59
CA VAL A 162 -9.43 0.11 6.69
C VAL A 162 -9.92 0.74 7.99
N LEU A 163 -10.90 0.09 8.62
CA LEU A 163 -11.54 0.51 9.87
C LEU A 163 -10.69 0.15 11.09
N SER A 164 -10.57 1.08 12.03
CA SER A 164 -9.90 0.84 13.31
C SER A 164 -10.67 -0.19 14.15
N PRO A 165 -10.01 -0.91 15.07
CA PRO A 165 -10.66 -1.91 15.91
C PRO A 165 -11.81 -1.36 16.78
N ASP A 166 -11.79 -0.07 17.12
CA ASP A 166 -12.87 0.59 17.86
C ASP A 166 -13.93 1.26 16.97
N ALA A 167 -13.84 1.08 15.65
CA ALA A 167 -14.75 1.60 14.64
C ALA A 167 -14.94 3.13 14.65
N LYS A 168 -13.95 3.89 15.14
CA LYS A 168 -14.00 5.37 15.18
C LYS A 168 -13.18 6.05 14.10
N LEU A 169 -12.19 5.35 13.56
CA LEU A 169 -11.27 5.85 12.55
C LEU A 169 -11.28 4.93 11.35
N LEU A 170 -11.19 5.51 10.16
CA LEU A 170 -11.01 4.78 8.91
C LEU A 170 -9.81 5.38 8.20
N MET A 171 -8.84 4.55 7.83
CA MET A 171 -7.63 4.99 7.14
C MET A 171 -7.60 4.37 5.75
N ALA A 172 -7.44 5.19 4.72
CA ALA A 172 -7.23 4.73 3.35
C ALA A 172 -5.78 4.98 2.92
N SER A 173 -5.17 4.03 2.22
CA SER A 173 -3.83 4.18 1.64
C SER A 173 -3.83 3.97 0.14
N GLY A 174 -3.30 4.92 -0.61
CA GLY A 174 -3.10 4.86 -2.06
C GLY A 174 -1.61 4.83 -2.41
N ALA A 175 -1.24 4.12 -3.47
CA ALA A 175 0.14 3.85 -3.85
C ALA A 175 0.31 3.95 -5.37
N ASP A 176 0.70 5.13 -5.87
CA ASP A 176 0.83 5.38 -7.30
C ASP A 176 1.79 6.55 -7.61
N LEU A 177 3.07 6.38 -7.24
CA LEU A 177 4.12 7.30 -7.69
C LEU A 177 4.69 6.92 -9.06
N THR A 178 4.44 5.70 -9.53
CA THR A 178 4.98 5.24 -10.82
C THR A 178 4.16 5.77 -11.99
N ALA A 179 2.83 5.63 -11.95
CA ALA A 179 1.96 6.03 -13.06
C ALA A 179 1.32 7.40 -12.81
N MET A 180 1.14 7.80 -11.55
CA MET A 180 0.62 9.10 -11.13
C MET A 180 -0.79 9.41 -11.67
N TYR A 181 -1.59 8.36 -11.89
CA TYR A 181 -3.00 8.49 -12.29
C TYR A 181 -3.93 8.54 -11.08
N SER A 182 -3.45 8.10 -9.91
CA SER A 182 -4.20 8.03 -8.67
C SER A 182 -3.39 8.61 -7.49
N PHE A 183 -4.06 8.76 -6.35
CA PHE A 183 -3.45 9.31 -5.15
C PHE A 183 -2.36 8.40 -4.60
N ASN A 184 -1.22 9.00 -4.25
CA ASN A 184 -0.20 8.36 -3.45
C ASN A 184 -0.14 8.99 -2.05
N GLY A 185 -0.59 8.26 -1.02
CA GLY A 185 -0.65 8.82 0.31
C GLY A 185 -1.59 8.11 1.28
N LEU A 186 -1.91 8.80 2.37
CA LEU A 186 -2.83 8.36 3.42
C LEU A 186 -3.98 9.35 3.60
N VAL A 187 -5.20 8.84 3.82
CA VAL A 187 -6.37 9.65 4.17
C VAL A 187 -6.99 9.11 5.45
N LEU A 188 -7.17 9.98 6.45
CA LEU A 188 -7.88 9.63 7.68
C LEU A 188 -9.29 10.20 7.65
N PHE A 189 -10.27 9.33 7.89
CA PHE A 189 -11.63 9.70 8.24
C PHE A 189 -11.90 9.42 9.71
N LYS A 190 -12.74 10.25 10.32
CA LYS A 190 -13.17 10.11 11.71
C LYS A 190 -14.69 10.11 11.78
N ARG A 191 -15.22 9.27 12.66
CA ARG A 191 -16.66 9.26 12.97
C ARG A 191 -17.00 10.40 13.93
N GLU A 192 -17.79 11.37 13.48
CA GLU A 192 -18.28 12.51 14.25
C GLU A 192 -19.81 12.56 14.22
N LYS A 193 -20.47 12.41 15.38
CA LYS A 193 -21.94 12.48 15.51
C LYS A 193 -22.66 11.68 14.41
N GLU A 194 -22.27 10.41 14.27
CA GLU A 194 -22.78 9.43 13.30
C GLU A 194 -22.33 9.60 11.84
N LYS A 195 -21.62 10.68 11.51
CA LYS A 195 -21.10 10.91 10.14
C LYS A 195 -19.61 10.61 10.04
N TRP A 196 -19.17 10.17 8.87
CA TRP A 196 -17.75 10.11 8.56
C TRP A 196 -17.29 11.45 7.99
N VAL A 197 -16.18 11.96 8.50
CA VAL A 197 -15.60 13.23 8.07
C VAL A 197 -14.12 13.01 7.78
N LYS A 198 -13.64 13.51 6.64
CA LYS A 198 -12.21 13.51 6.33
C LYS A 198 -11.49 14.42 7.33
N ALA A 199 -10.70 13.82 8.21
CA ALA A 199 -9.94 14.52 9.25
C ALA A 199 -8.69 15.19 8.65
N TRP A 200 -7.96 14.46 7.82
CA TRP A 200 -6.82 14.97 7.06
C TRP A 200 -6.47 14.04 5.90
N GLU A 201 -5.62 14.55 5.02
CA GLU A 201 -5.04 13.86 3.88
C GLU A 201 -3.55 14.19 3.84
N LEU A 202 -2.73 13.16 3.62
CA LEU A 202 -1.28 13.22 3.55
C LEU A 202 -0.86 12.63 2.21
N GLU A 203 -0.48 13.49 1.28
CA GLU A 203 0.18 13.08 0.04
C GLU A 203 1.64 12.75 0.34
N LEU A 204 2.13 11.65 -0.19
CA LEU A 204 3.51 11.20 -0.04
C LEU A 204 4.22 11.37 -1.37
N SER A 205 5.39 12.00 -1.38
CA SER A 205 6.09 12.35 -2.62
C SER A 205 7.24 11.41 -2.97
N HIS A 206 7.72 10.62 -2.01
CA HIS A 206 8.98 9.87 -2.15
C HIS A 206 8.81 8.35 -2.08
N TRP A 207 7.70 7.86 -1.54
CA TRP A 207 7.47 6.44 -1.31
C TRP A 207 5.97 6.13 -1.31
N GLU A 208 5.66 4.85 -1.48
CA GLU A 208 4.31 4.32 -1.69
C GLU A 208 3.87 3.44 -0.49
N PRO A 209 2.72 3.72 0.15
CA PRO A 209 2.19 2.94 1.26
C PRO A 209 1.35 1.75 0.79
N TYR A 210 1.74 0.54 1.17
CA TYR A 210 1.04 -0.70 0.83
C TYR A 210 0.58 -1.47 2.07
N GLY A 211 -0.53 -2.20 1.91
CA GLY A 211 -0.96 -3.21 2.87
C GLY A 211 -1.21 -2.67 4.28
N LEU A 212 -1.85 -1.51 4.38
CA LEU A 212 -2.18 -0.89 5.66
C LEU A 212 -3.00 -1.83 6.56
N ARG A 213 -2.65 -1.88 7.85
CA ARG A 213 -3.39 -2.62 8.89
C ARG A 213 -3.43 -1.80 10.18
N TRP A 214 -4.48 -1.95 10.97
CA TRP A 214 -4.51 -1.39 12.32
C TRP A 214 -3.96 -2.40 13.33
N GLU A 215 -2.90 -2.03 14.04
CA GLU A 215 -2.39 -2.81 15.17
C GLU A 215 -3.28 -2.60 16.41
N ASN A 216 -3.84 -1.39 16.56
CA ASN A 216 -4.81 -1.02 17.59
C ASN A 216 -5.53 0.28 17.16
N SER A 217 -6.39 0.88 17.99
CA SER A 217 -7.22 2.05 17.62
C SER A 217 -6.46 3.35 17.30
N ASN A 218 -5.14 3.43 17.51
CA ASN A 218 -4.35 4.62 17.18
C ASN A 218 -3.03 4.33 16.45
N THR A 219 -2.77 3.06 16.14
CA THR A 219 -1.50 2.62 15.55
C THR A 219 -1.78 1.76 14.33
N ILE A 220 -1.16 2.13 13.22
CA ILE A 220 -1.18 1.35 11.97
C ILE A 220 0.20 0.75 11.70
N VAL A 221 0.21 -0.32 10.93
CA VAL A 221 1.41 -0.87 10.30
C VAL A 221 1.21 -0.94 8.80
N LEU A 222 2.27 -0.69 8.04
CA LEU A 222 2.24 -0.73 6.58
C LEU A 222 3.60 -1.12 6.00
N LYS A 223 3.58 -1.54 4.73
CA LYS A 223 4.77 -1.71 3.92
C LYS A 223 5.06 -0.41 3.18
N ARG A 224 6.30 0.05 3.22
CA ARG A 224 6.79 1.16 2.40
C ARG A 224 7.56 0.60 1.21
N SER A 225 7.28 1.12 0.03
CA SER A 225 7.99 0.80 -1.21
C SER A 225 8.36 2.08 -1.95
N TRP A 226 9.20 1.96 -2.97
CA TRP A 226 9.67 3.07 -3.79
C TRP A 226 9.24 2.91 -5.24
N PRO A 227 9.13 4.02 -6.00
CA PRO A 227 8.75 3.98 -7.40
C PRO A 227 9.63 3.01 -8.19
N SER A 228 8.98 2.22 -9.05
CA SER A 228 9.65 1.11 -9.73
C SER A 228 10.73 1.56 -10.74
N HIS A 229 10.65 2.80 -11.21
CA HIS A 229 11.57 3.38 -12.19
C HIS A 229 12.90 3.90 -11.60
N LEU A 230 13.06 3.88 -10.28
CA LEU A 230 14.31 4.29 -9.63
C LEU A 230 15.38 3.19 -9.73
N GLU A 231 16.51 3.48 -10.39
CA GLU A 231 17.60 2.53 -10.66
C GLU A 231 18.24 1.94 -9.38
N ASN A 232 18.32 2.72 -8.30
CA ASN A 232 18.90 2.34 -7.01
C ASN A 232 17.87 2.43 -5.88
N ARG A 233 16.66 1.89 -6.11
CA ARG A 233 15.61 1.94 -5.09
C ARG A 233 15.98 1.10 -3.86
N PRO A 234 15.73 1.59 -2.64
CA PRO A 234 15.84 0.77 -1.44
C PRO A 234 14.92 -0.46 -1.50
N GLU A 235 15.31 -1.52 -0.79
CA GLU A 235 14.42 -2.67 -0.54
C GLU A 235 13.22 -2.23 0.29
N PRO A 236 12.00 -2.73 -0.02
CA PRO A 236 10.81 -2.45 0.78
C PRO A 236 11.02 -2.73 2.26
N ASP A 237 10.60 -1.80 3.12
CA ASP A 237 10.60 -1.97 4.57
C ASP A 237 9.19 -1.83 5.16
N TYR A 238 9.08 -2.05 6.47
CA TYR A 238 7.80 -2.02 7.18
C TYR A 238 7.86 -0.96 8.27
N LEU A 239 6.78 -0.21 8.40
CA LEU A 239 6.66 0.89 9.34
C LEU A 239 5.51 0.63 10.31
N ARG A 240 5.71 0.98 11.57
CA ARG A 240 4.65 1.21 12.55
C ARG A 240 4.47 2.71 12.70
N LEU A 241 3.26 3.20 12.47
CA LEU A 241 2.90 4.62 12.57
C LEU A 241 1.83 4.79 13.65
N LYS A 242 2.12 5.57 14.68
CA LYS A 242 1.20 5.88 15.78
C LYS A 242 0.73 7.33 15.67
N LEU A 243 -0.58 7.54 15.64
CA LEU A 243 -1.20 8.86 15.53
C LEU A 243 -0.80 9.75 16.71
N LYS A 244 -0.53 11.03 16.42
CA LYS A 244 -0.23 12.07 17.42
C LYS A 244 -1.48 12.67 18.06
#